data_AF-A0A966G434-F1
#
_entry.id   AF-A0A966G434-F1
#
_cell.length_a   1.000
_cell.length_b   1.000
_cell.length_c   1.000
_cell.angle_alpha   90.00
_cell.angle_beta   90.00
_cell.angle_gamma   90.00
#
_symmetry.space_group_name_H-M   'P 1'
#
loop_
_entity.id
_entity.type
_entity.pdbx_description
1 polymer ?
#
loop_
_entity_poly.entity_id
_entity_poly.type
_entity_poly.pdbx_seq_one_letter_code
_entity_poly.pdbx_strand_id
1 'polypeptide(L)'
;MKFSALLVLGLGVLIIYPVLTQAQITWDDASNIAPGAPITASGILEIRDAVADIKEEIDTGLVGAWNLGSGNSIYYNNGKVGIGKTNPAVSLDITGQVRTTSDIEAGNGSGSVALTVNDGKGNANVTWNHKGGVPDANGNAARIEVNTDSANNAAMYFELGSGVTAGQDVNLNSIMTLKADGKVGIGTTKPNAVLQIEATTNSNLLLSGGTKDLTVPNGEVLQVGHLNTSNNAFTERLRVAVNGNLGIGTTNPSQKLDVN
;
A
#
# COMPACT_ATOMS: atom_id res chain seq x y z
N MET A 1 42.04 -17.04 -79.12
CA MET A 1 42.79 -15.87 -79.64
C MET A 1 42.75 -14.77 -78.59
N LYS A 2 43.84 -14.03 -78.37
CA LYS A 2 43.84 -12.77 -77.59
C LYS A 2 44.28 -11.66 -78.53
N PHE A 3 43.49 -10.60 -78.64
CA PHE A 3 43.91 -9.37 -79.32
C PHE A 3 44.26 -8.33 -78.25
N SER A 4 45.43 -7.73 -78.38
CA SER A 4 45.87 -6.60 -77.57
C SER A 4 46.21 -5.46 -78.52
N ALA A 5 45.34 -4.46 -78.61
CA ALA A 5 45.57 -3.28 -79.41
C ALA A 5 46.51 -2.33 -78.65
N LEU A 6 47.67 -2.04 -79.21
CA LEU A 6 48.63 -1.07 -78.68
C LEU A 6 48.38 0.28 -79.35
N LEU A 7 47.76 1.22 -78.63
CA LEU A 7 47.64 2.61 -79.06
C LEU A 7 48.66 3.47 -78.30
N VAL A 8 49.63 4.03 -79.03
CA VAL A 8 50.63 4.95 -78.47
C VAL A 8 50.25 6.38 -78.84
N LEU A 9 50.16 7.25 -77.85
CA LEU A 9 50.12 8.71 -78.01
C LEU A 9 51.30 9.32 -77.24
N GLY A 10 51.79 10.47 -77.71
CA GLY A 10 53.06 11.03 -77.26
C GLY A 10 53.01 11.64 -75.85
N LEU A 11 54.14 11.52 -75.14
CA LEU A 11 54.47 12.29 -73.92
C LEU A 11 53.49 12.18 -72.75
N GLY A 12 53.08 10.96 -72.41
CA GLY A 12 52.47 10.64 -71.12
C GLY A 12 52.05 9.17 -71.05
N VAL A 13 52.53 8.42 -70.06
CA VAL A 13 52.06 7.04 -69.84
C VAL A 13 50.71 7.09 -69.15
N LEU A 14 49.64 7.08 -69.93
CA LEU A 14 48.27 7.01 -69.42
C LEU A 14 48.00 5.60 -68.87
N ILE A 15 48.31 5.38 -67.60
CA ILE A 15 47.85 4.21 -66.85
C ILE A 15 46.36 4.39 -66.58
N ILE A 16 45.52 3.82 -67.45
CA ILE A 16 44.08 3.73 -67.21
C ILE A 16 43.84 2.70 -66.10
N TYR A 17 43.81 3.16 -64.85
CA TYR A 17 43.18 2.40 -63.78
C TYR A 17 41.69 2.23 -64.12
N PRO A 18 41.12 1.03 -63.96
CA PRO A 18 39.67 0.86 -64.09
C PRO A 18 38.97 1.76 -63.07
N VAL A 19 37.87 2.37 -63.50
CA VAL A 19 37.11 3.38 -62.74
C VAL A 19 36.90 2.95 -61.29
N LEU A 20 37.22 3.83 -60.34
CA LEU A 20 36.83 3.70 -58.94
C LEU A 20 35.30 3.76 -58.84
N THR A 21 34.66 2.59 -58.84
CA THR A 21 33.20 2.42 -58.78
C THR A 21 32.65 2.40 -57.35
N GLN A 22 33.47 2.68 -56.34
CA GLN A 22 33.09 2.67 -54.93
C GLN A 22 33.54 3.98 -54.25
N ALA A 23 32.61 4.58 -53.50
CA ALA A 23 32.95 5.64 -52.56
C ALA A 23 33.80 5.05 -51.44
N GLN A 24 35.01 5.57 -51.23
CA GLN A 24 35.87 5.13 -50.14
C GLN A 24 35.51 5.91 -48.87
N ILE A 25 35.05 5.19 -47.84
CA ILE A 25 34.95 5.72 -46.48
C ILE A 25 36.33 5.56 -45.84
N THR A 26 36.91 6.65 -45.36
CA THR A 26 38.15 6.65 -44.58
C THR A 26 37.81 6.68 -43.09
N TRP A 27 38.47 5.80 -42.32
CA TRP A 27 38.35 5.72 -40.86
C TRP A 27 39.74 5.96 -40.25
N ASP A 28 39.78 6.48 -39.03
CA ASP A 28 41.00 7.01 -38.40
C ASP A 28 41.96 5.91 -37.89
N ASP A 29 41.44 4.72 -37.58
CA ASP A 29 42.26 3.55 -37.22
C ASP A 29 42.59 2.68 -38.44
N ALA A 30 43.75 2.97 -39.04
CA ALA A 30 44.28 2.24 -40.19
C ALA A 30 44.97 0.90 -39.84
N SER A 31 44.90 0.41 -38.60
CA SER A 31 45.65 -0.77 -38.16
C SER A 31 45.03 -2.12 -38.57
N ASN A 32 43.70 -2.22 -38.62
CA ASN A 32 43.00 -3.51 -38.69
C ASN A 32 42.36 -3.86 -40.06
N ILE A 33 42.39 -2.97 -41.06
CA ILE A 33 41.95 -3.29 -42.44
C ILE A 33 42.99 -2.80 -43.44
N ALA A 34 43.51 -3.71 -44.26
CA ALA A 34 44.50 -3.38 -45.29
C ALA A 34 43.93 -2.38 -46.33
N PRO A 35 44.62 -1.27 -46.65
CA PRO A 35 44.14 -0.28 -47.61
C PRO A 35 43.80 -0.88 -48.98
N GLY A 36 42.56 -0.68 -49.43
CA GLY A 36 42.08 -1.14 -50.74
C GLY A 36 41.35 -2.50 -50.75
N ALA A 37 40.93 -3.02 -49.60
CA ALA A 37 40.01 -4.17 -49.53
C ALA A 37 38.70 -3.88 -50.32
N PRO A 38 38.36 -4.66 -51.37
CA PRO A 38 37.22 -4.35 -52.24
C PRO A 38 35.90 -4.85 -51.65
N ILE A 39 34.85 -4.00 -51.68
CA ILE A 39 33.49 -4.46 -51.38
C ILE A 39 33.06 -5.37 -52.53
N THR A 40 32.72 -6.63 -52.24
CA THR A 40 32.39 -7.61 -53.28
C THR A 40 31.01 -7.36 -53.90
N ALA A 41 30.81 -7.80 -55.14
CA ALA A 41 29.63 -7.48 -55.95
C ALA A 41 28.28 -8.02 -55.43
N SER A 42 28.27 -8.75 -54.30
CA SER A 42 27.06 -9.17 -53.59
C SER A 42 26.52 -8.12 -52.61
N GLY A 43 27.22 -6.99 -52.43
CA GLY A 43 26.74 -5.85 -51.62
C GLY A 43 26.77 -6.05 -50.11
N ILE A 44 27.38 -7.13 -49.61
CA ILE A 44 27.50 -7.40 -48.17
C ILE A 44 28.76 -6.73 -47.63
N LEU A 45 28.57 -5.71 -46.81
CA LEU A 45 29.61 -5.15 -45.95
C LEU A 45 29.73 -6.02 -44.69
N GLU A 46 30.62 -7.02 -44.70
CA GLU A 46 30.92 -7.79 -43.49
C GLU A 46 31.84 -6.98 -42.56
N ILE A 47 31.28 -6.30 -41.56
CA ILE A 47 32.04 -5.61 -40.51
C ILE A 47 32.56 -6.64 -39.50
N ARG A 48 33.66 -7.32 -39.85
CA ARG A 48 34.11 -8.57 -39.20
C ARG A 48 34.63 -8.47 -37.76
N ASP A 49 34.74 -7.26 -37.18
CA ASP A 49 35.26 -7.08 -35.80
C ASP A 49 34.45 -6.10 -34.93
N ALA A 50 33.37 -5.50 -35.44
CA ALA A 50 32.60 -4.48 -34.70
C ALA A 50 31.46 -5.07 -33.83
N VAL A 51 31.60 -6.31 -33.38
CA VAL A 51 30.55 -7.06 -32.63
C VAL A 51 30.40 -6.57 -31.18
N ALA A 52 31.35 -5.75 -30.70
CA ALA A 52 31.27 -5.04 -29.43
C ALA A 52 30.40 -3.77 -29.53
N ASP A 53 30.82 -2.79 -30.34
CA ASP A 53 30.28 -1.41 -30.28
C ASP A 53 29.01 -1.17 -31.11
N ILE A 54 28.72 -1.96 -32.16
CA ILE A 54 27.52 -1.74 -33.02
C ILE A 54 26.19 -2.07 -32.30
N LYS A 55 26.24 -2.50 -31.03
CA LYS A 55 25.03 -2.79 -30.24
C LYS A 55 24.28 -1.57 -29.67
N GLU A 56 24.82 -0.36 -29.79
CA GLU A 56 24.21 0.84 -29.20
C GLU A 56 23.45 1.74 -30.19
N GLU A 57 23.79 1.73 -31.50
CA GLU A 57 23.25 2.72 -32.48
C GLU A 57 22.44 2.14 -33.65
N ILE A 58 22.12 0.83 -33.67
CA ILE A 58 21.19 0.26 -34.66
C ILE A 58 19.80 0.04 -34.03
N ASP A 59 19.05 1.14 -33.90
CA ASP A 59 17.63 1.11 -33.52
C ASP A 59 16.76 0.68 -34.72
N THR A 60 16.49 -0.63 -34.83
CA THR A 60 15.46 -1.16 -35.74
C THR A 60 14.06 -1.19 -35.11
N GLY A 61 13.73 -0.20 -34.28
CA GLY A 61 12.41 -0.02 -33.68
C GLY A 61 12.20 -0.75 -32.35
N LEU A 62 13.26 -0.96 -31.57
CA LEU A 62 13.15 -1.54 -30.22
C LEU A 62 13.74 -0.57 -29.18
N VAL A 63 13.00 0.53 -28.96
CA VAL A 63 13.36 1.59 -28.01
C VAL A 63 13.48 1.01 -26.59
N GLY A 64 14.72 0.68 -26.20
CA GLY A 64 15.07 0.33 -24.83
C GLY A 64 14.92 1.55 -23.94
N ALA A 65 13.73 1.79 -23.42
CA ALA A 65 13.37 2.94 -22.57
C ALA A 65 13.99 2.88 -21.15
N TRP A 66 15.20 2.32 -21.03
CA TRP A 66 15.93 1.94 -19.81
C TRP A 66 17.25 2.71 -19.76
N ASN A 67 17.17 4.05 -19.74
CA ASN A 67 18.32 4.95 -19.93
C ASN A 67 19.30 4.91 -18.74
N LEU A 68 20.53 4.46 -18.98
CA LEU A 68 21.54 4.16 -17.95
C LEU A 68 22.75 5.12 -17.96
N GLY A 69 22.47 6.42 -17.89
CA GLY A 69 23.43 7.35 -17.28
C GLY A 69 23.69 6.97 -15.81
N SER A 70 24.83 7.38 -15.24
CA SER A 70 25.23 7.04 -13.87
C SER A 70 24.39 7.77 -12.79
N GLY A 71 23.10 7.42 -12.67
CA GLY A 71 22.11 8.14 -11.85
C GLY A 71 20.65 7.64 -11.89
N ASN A 72 20.41 6.32 -11.91
CA ASN A 72 19.15 5.58 -11.65
C ASN A 72 17.81 6.38 -11.71
N SER A 73 17.21 6.57 -12.89
CA SER A 73 16.01 7.43 -13.04
C SER A 73 14.85 6.81 -13.88
N ILE A 74 13.65 6.72 -13.27
CA ILE A 74 12.29 6.33 -13.77
C ILE A 74 12.13 4.98 -14.54
N TYR A 75 11.02 4.25 -14.25
CA TYR A 75 10.66 2.88 -14.70
C TYR A 75 9.67 3.07 -15.90
N TYR A 76 10.00 2.69 -17.15
CA TYR A 76 8.98 2.62 -18.24
C TYR A 76 9.19 1.49 -19.30
N ASN A 77 8.27 0.52 -19.42
CA ASN A 77 8.27 -0.51 -20.49
C ASN A 77 6.86 -1.12 -20.67
N ASN A 78 6.54 -1.63 -21.87
CA ASN A 78 5.40 -2.51 -22.18
C ASN A 78 4.08 -2.13 -21.49
N GLY A 79 3.73 -0.84 -21.53
CA GLY A 79 2.47 -0.30 -21.02
C GLY A 79 2.42 0.01 -19.52
N LYS A 80 3.57 0.12 -18.84
CA LYS A 80 3.67 0.26 -17.37
C LYS A 80 4.61 1.39 -16.94
N VAL A 81 4.50 1.87 -15.69
CA VAL A 81 5.23 3.04 -15.16
C VAL A 81 5.83 2.78 -13.78
N GLY A 82 6.94 3.45 -13.45
CA GLY A 82 7.42 3.58 -12.07
C GLY A 82 8.50 4.65 -11.81
N ILE A 83 8.96 4.78 -10.57
CA ILE A 83 9.71 5.96 -10.08
C ILE A 83 10.96 5.60 -9.25
N GLY A 84 12.17 6.01 -9.73
CA GLY A 84 13.55 5.70 -9.19
C GLY A 84 14.27 4.40 -9.65
N LYS A 85 14.58 4.20 -10.96
CA LYS A 85 14.09 2.95 -11.61
C LYS A 85 14.81 2.29 -12.86
N THR A 86 14.25 2.16 -14.10
CA THR A 86 14.68 1.19 -15.22
C THR A 86 13.45 0.50 -16.16
N ASN A 87 12.73 -1.70 -16.68
CA ASN A 87 11.44 -2.56 -16.92
C ASN A 87 10.34 -2.72 -15.73
N PRO A 88 9.06 -2.20 -15.74
CA PRO A 88 8.14 -2.01 -14.56
C PRO A 88 7.03 -3.07 -14.29
N ALA A 89 6.41 -3.08 -13.08
CA ALA A 89 5.44 -4.13 -12.67
C ALA A 89 3.92 -3.84 -12.79
N VAL A 90 3.33 -2.87 -12.07
CA VAL A 90 1.87 -2.55 -12.14
C VAL A 90 1.65 -1.23 -12.90
N SER A 91 0.45 -0.65 -12.89
CA SER A 91 0.20 0.66 -13.54
C SER A 91 1.05 1.79 -12.95
N LEU A 92 1.53 1.64 -11.70
CA LEU A 92 2.40 2.58 -10.99
C LEU A 92 3.27 1.85 -9.94
N ASP A 93 4.60 1.90 -10.08
CA ASP A 93 5.56 1.11 -9.29
C ASP A 93 6.70 1.97 -8.73
N ILE A 94 7.02 1.91 -7.42
CA ILE A 94 7.82 2.96 -6.77
C ILE A 94 9.01 2.39 -5.98
N THR A 95 10.19 2.98 -6.17
CA THR A 95 11.38 2.79 -5.32
C THR A 95 11.78 4.12 -4.71
N GLY A 96 11.93 4.11 -3.39
CA GLY A 96 11.60 5.22 -2.51
C GLY A 96 10.80 4.63 -1.33
N GLN A 97 10.33 5.45 -0.38
CA GLN A 97 9.63 4.90 0.79
C GLN A 97 8.17 4.50 0.49
N VAL A 98 8.00 3.36 -0.19
CA VAL A 98 6.86 2.47 0.05
C VAL A 98 7.16 1.71 1.35
N ARG A 99 6.92 2.37 2.49
CA ARG A 99 6.91 1.69 3.79
C ARG A 99 5.71 0.74 3.78
N THR A 100 5.99 -0.56 3.86
CA THR A 100 5.06 -1.62 3.45
C THR A 100 4.22 -2.20 4.63
N THR A 101 4.43 -3.33 5.28
CA THR A 101 5.54 -4.32 5.29
C THR A 101 4.99 -5.75 5.20
N SER A 102 4.04 -5.98 4.28
CA SER A 102 2.73 -6.56 4.63
C SER A 102 1.98 -5.59 5.57
N ASP A 103 0.85 -5.00 5.21
CA ASP A 103 0.03 -5.08 3.98
C ASP A 103 0.03 -3.68 3.34
N ILE A 104 0.21 -3.39 2.04
CA ILE A 104 0.04 -4.11 0.75
C ILE A 104 -1.42 -4.42 0.42
N GLU A 105 -1.87 -3.92 -0.73
CA GLU A 105 -3.21 -4.17 -1.29
C GLU A 105 -3.39 -5.66 -1.62
N ALA A 106 -4.43 -6.27 -1.05
CA ALA A 106 -4.80 -7.66 -1.28
C ALA A 106 -6.25 -7.76 -1.76
N GLY A 107 -6.54 -8.57 -2.77
CA GLY A 107 -7.91 -8.72 -3.27
C GLY A 107 -8.01 -9.32 -4.66
N ASN A 108 -7.82 -10.63 -4.78
CA ASN A 108 -8.35 -11.39 -5.92
C ASN A 108 -8.69 -12.83 -5.50
N GLY A 109 -9.96 -13.21 -5.61
CA GLY A 109 -10.50 -14.48 -5.14
C GLY A 109 -11.67 -14.28 -4.17
N SER A 110 -11.38 -13.76 -2.98
CA SER A 110 -12.35 -13.41 -1.94
C SER A 110 -11.63 -12.77 -0.74
N GLY A 111 -12.24 -11.78 -0.07
CA GLY A 111 -11.78 -11.26 1.21
C GLY A 111 -10.67 -10.20 1.14
N SER A 112 -10.79 -9.23 0.23
CA SER A 112 -9.83 -8.14 0.04
C SER A 112 -9.43 -7.40 1.33
N VAL A 113 -8.17 -6.98 1.42
CA VAL A 113 -7.66 -6.10 2.46
C VAL A 113 -7.16 -4.81 1.82
N ALA A 114 -7.71 -3.68 2.24
CA ALA A 114 -7.31 -2.38 1.75
C ALA A 114 -6.95 -1.43 2.89
N LEU A 115 -5.80 -0.77 2.73
CA LEU A 115 -5.52 0.49 3.41
C LEU A 115 -6.17 1.59 2.59
N THR A 116 -7.22 2.24 3.13
CA THR A 116 -7.92 3.31 2.42
C THR A 116 -7.75 4.66 3.10
N VAL A 117 -7.47 5.67 2.28
CA VAL A 117 -7.67 7.08 2.63
C VAL A 117 -8.97 7.54 1.99
N ASN A 118 -9.90 8.01 2.82
CA ASN A 118 -11.25 8.47 2.46
C ASN A 118 -11.95 7.64 1.35
N ASP A 119 -12.45 6.46 1.72
CA ASP A 119 -13.19 5.57 0.82
C ASP A 119 -14.71 5.84 0.77
N GLY A 120 -15.16 7.00 1.24
CA GLY A 120 -16.57 7.36 1.35
C GLY A 120 -17.32 6.69 2.50
N LYS A 121 -16.69 5.76 3.24
CA LYS A 121 -17.21 5.20 4.50
C LYS A 121 -16.39 5.65 5.71
N GLY A 122 -15.09 5.93 5.55
CA GLY A 122 -14.21 6.44 6.61
C GLY A 122 -12.88 6.97 6.07
N ASN A 123 -12.18 7.78 6.87
CA ASN A 123 -11.10 8.64 6.35
C ASN A 123 -9.70 8.01 6.33
N ALA A 124 -9.42 7.11 7.26
CA ALA A 124 -8.14 6.41 7.38
C ALA A 124 -8.44 5.03 7.97
N ASN A 125 -8.56 4.04 7.09
CA ASN A 125 -9.16 2.76 7.42
C ASN A 125 -8.21 1.59 7.13
N VAL A 126 -8.38 0.52 7.90
CA VAL A 126 -8.03 -0.84 7.47
C VAL A 126 -9.34 -1.60 7.28
N THR A 127 -9.59 -2.10 6.07
CA THR A 127 -10.81 -2.82 5.71
C THR A 127 -10.52 -4.28 5.37
N TRP A 128 -11.46 -5.18 5.67
CA TRP A 128 -11.41 -6.60 5.32
C TRP A 128 -12.72 -7.04 4.63
N ASN A 129 -12.58 -7.78 3.53
CA ASN A 129 -13.64 -8.16 2.58
C ASN A 129 -14.49 -6.97 2.13
N HIS A 130 -13.87 -5.81 1.89
CA HIS A 130 -14.45 -4.69 1.14
C HIS A 130 -13.44 -3.57 0.87
N LYS A 131 -13.75 -2.72 -0.11
CA LYS A 131 -13.10 -1.43 -0.36
C LYS A 131 -14.20 -0.39 -0.61
N GLY A 132 -14.30 0.65 0.23
CA GLY A 132 -15.37 1.65 0.12
C GLY A 132 -16.79 1.10 0.35
N GLY A 133 -16.95 0.22 1.34
CA GLY A 133 -18.24 -0.40 1.70
C GLY A 133 -18.72 -1.54 0.78
N VAL A 134 -18.10 -1.73 -0.40
CA VAL A 134 -18.46 -2.81 -1.34
C VAL A 134 -17.60 -4.04 -1.12
N PRO A 135 -18.18 -5.21 -0.75
CA PRO A 135 -17.44 -6.47 -0.60
C PRO A 135 -17.00 -7.05 -1.95
N ASP A 136 -15.83 -7.65 -2.00
CA ASP A 136 -15.39 -8.47 -3.14
C ASP A 136 -15.93 -9.91 -3.07
N ALA A 137 -16.39 -10.38 -1.89
CA ALA A 137 -17.01 -11.69 -1.75
C ALA A 137 -18.21 -11.74 -0.77
N ASN A 138 -19.07 -12.74 -0.98
CA ASN A 138 -20.12 -13.12 -0.04
C ASN A 138 -19.49 -13.61 1.28
N GLY A 139 -20.02 -13.20 2.44
CA GLY A 139 -19.56 -13.71 3.73
C GLY A 139 -19.61 -12.68 4.85
N ASN A 140 -18.46 -12.39 5.46
CA ASN A 140 -18.32 -11.43 6.56
C ASN A 140 -17.37 -10.31 6.16
N ALA A 141 -17.51 -9.12 6.74
CA ALA A 141 -16.65 -7.97 6.50
C ALA A 141 -16.32 -7.26 7.83
N ALA A 142 -15.15 -6.62 7.90
CA ALA A 142 -14.66 -5.95 9.11
C ALA A 142 -13.92 -4.66 8.78
N ARG A 143 -13.87 -3.72 9.75
CA ARG A 143 -13.20 -2.43 9.59
C ARG A 143 -12.63 -1.90 10.90
N ILE A 144 -11.49 -1.21 10.79
CA ILE A 144 -11.00 -0.25 11.79
C ILE A 144 -10.94 1.12 11.12
N GLU A 145 -11.54 2.14 11.73
CA GLU A 145 -11.61 3.52 11.21
C GLU A 145 -11.14 4.54 12.28
N VAL A 146 -10.52 5.63 11.82
CA VAL A 146 -10.32 6.88 12.60
C VAL A 146 -11.01 8.06 11.90
N ASN A 147 -11.74 8.88 12.65
CA ASN A 147 -12.53 10.02 12.15
C ASN A 147 -11.69 11.28 11.81
N THR A 148 -10.62 11.10 11.03
CA THR A 148 -9.49 12.02 10.81
C THR A 148 -9.86 13.49 10.49
N ASP A 149 -10.96 13.75 9.78
CA ASP A 149 -11.33 15.13 9.38
C ASP A 149 -12.25 15.83 10.41
N SER A 150 -12.63 15.13 11.49
CA SER A 150 -13.54 15.70 12.50
C SER A 150 -12.82 16.66 13.43
N ALA A 151 -13.14 17.95 13.32
CA ALA A 151 -12.54 19.01 14.14
C ALA A 151 -12.80 18.90 15.66
N ASN A 152 -13.68 17.99 16.10
CA ASN A 152 -14.02 17.74 17.50
C ASN A 152 -14.34 16.25 17.70
N ASN A 153 -14.20 15.74 18.94
CA ASN A 153 -14.55 14.35 19.30
C ASN A 153 -13.76 13.28 18.52
N ALA A 154 -12.43 13.38 18.50
CA ALA A 154 -11.56 12.34 17.90
C ALA A 154 -11.82 10.95 18.51
N ALA A 155 -11.98 9.94 17.65
CA ALA A 155 -12.36 8.59 18.00
C ALA A 155 -11.82 7.54 17.01
N MET A 156 -11.70 6.30 17.48
CA MET A 156 -11.41 5.10 16.69
C MET A 156 -12.54 4.08 16.87
N TYR A 157 -12.96 3.45 15.76
CA TYR A 157 -14.06 2.49 15.73
C TYR A 157 -13.59 1.11 15.26
N PHE A 158 -14.15 0.06 15.85
CA PHE A 158 -14.01 -1.33 15.40
C PHE A 158 -15.39 -1.83 14.98
N GLU A 159 -15.51 -2.36 13.76
CA GLU A 159 -16.82 -2.63 13.13
C GLU A 159 -16.86 -3.98 12.42
N LEU A 160 -18.05 -4.60 12.41
CA LEU A 160 -18.29 -5.91 11.78
C LEU A 160 -19.62 -5.95 11.02
N GLY A 161 -19.69 -6.85 10.03
CA GLY A 161 -20.91 -7.24 9.32
C GLY A 161 -20.82 -8.70 8.85
N SER A 162 -21.98 -9.37 8.74
CA SER A 162 -22.08 -10.79 8.44
C SER A 162 -23.25 -11.09 7.51
N GLY A 163 -23.08 -12.04 6.59
CA GLY A 163 -24.05 -12.30 5.51
C GLY A 163 -24.02 -11.24 4.40
N VAL A 164 -22.87 -10.58 4.19
CA VAL A 164 -22.68 -9.59 3.12
C VAL A 164 -22.64 -10.26 1.75
N THR A 165 -22.94 -9.50 0.69
CA THR A 165 -22.98 -9.99 -0.69
C THR A 165 -21.93 -9.28 -1.55
N ALA A 166 -21.22 -10.03 -2.39
CA ALA A 166 -20.24 -9.52 -3.33
C ALA A 166 -20.84 -8.44 -4.25
N GLY A 167 -20.15 -7.32 -4.40
CA GLY A 167 -20.57 -6.22 -5.26
C GLY A 167 -21.81 -5.44 -4.77
N GLN A 168 -22.24 -5.61 -3.52
CA GLN A 168 -23.36 -4.86 -2.93
C GLN A 168 -22.89 -4.05 -1.71
N ASP A 169 -23.11 -2.74 -1.72
CA ASP A 169 -22.70 -1.86 -0.63
C ASP A 169 -23.33 -2.26 0.71
N VAL A 170 -22.53 -2.21 1.79
CA VAL A 170 -22.97 -2.50 3.15
C VAL A 170 -22.48 -1.44 4.13
N ASN A 171 -23.27 -1.20 5.17
CA ASN A 171 -22.86 -0.45 6.36
C ASN A 171 -22.54 -1.47 7.47
N LEU A 172 -21.33 -1.40 8.03
CA LEU A 172 -20.97 -2.22 9.19
C LEU A 172 -21.53 -1.58 10.48
N ASN A 173 -21.68 -2.38 11.53
CA ASN A 173 -22.08 -1.86 12.84
C ASN A 173 -20.84 -1.71 13.72
N SER A 174 -20.65 -0.53 14.31
CA SER A 174 -19.55 -0.25 15.25
C SER A 174 -19.78 -1.00 16.57
N ILE A 175 -18.96 -2.03 16.83
CA ILE A 175 -19.07 -2.88 18.02
C ILE A 175 -18.25 -2.36 19.21
N MET A 176 -17.19 -1.60 18.95
CA MET A 176 -16.39 -0.93 19.98
C MET A 176 -15.96 0.47 19.49
N THR A 177 -15.96 1.43 20.41
CA THR A 177 -15.53 2.82 20.19
C THR A 177 -14.51 3.23 21.25
N LEU A 178 -13.40 3.83 20.84
CA LEU A 178 -12.40 4.47 21.71
C LEU A 178 -12.44 5.98 21.46
N LYS A 179 -12.54 6.80 22.52
CA LYS A 179 -12.60 8.28 22.40
C LYS A 179 -11.40 8.98 23.05
N ALA A 180 -11.04 10.15 22.51
CA ALA A 180 -9.97 10.99 23.04
C ALA A 180 -10.23 11.55 24.47
N ASP A 181 -11.47 11.53 24.98
CA ASP A 181 -11.77 11.79 26.40
C ASP A 181 -11.63 10.56 27.31
N GLY A 182 -10.89 9.53 26.86
CA GLY A 182 -10.54 8.33 27.63
C GLY A 182 -11.64 7.29 27.74
N LYS A 183 -12.77 7.47 27.05
CA LYS A 183 -13.95 6.59 27.17
C LYS A 183 -13.94 5.44 26.16
N VAL A 184 -14.36 4.27 26.63
CA VAL A 184 -14.56 3.05 25.84
C VAL A 184 -16.03 2.69 25.83
N GLY A 185 -16.63 2.59 24.63
CA GLY A 185 -17.98 2.06 24.43
C GLY A 185 -17.93 0.69 23.78
N ILE A 186 -18.70 -0.27 24.30
CA ILE A 186 -18.99 -1.56 23.67
C ILE A 186 -20.48 -1.57 23.31
N GLY A 187 -20.79 -1.78 22.04
CA GLY A 187 -22.15 -1.67 21.49
C GLY A 187 -22.74 -0.25 21.44
N THR A 188 -21.93 0.78 21.73
CA THR A 188 -22.35 2.18 21.70
C THR A 188 -21.23 3.11 21.23
N THR A 189 -21.58 4.11 20.42
CA THR A 189 -20.64 5.14 19.91
C THR A 189 -20.63 6.42 20.75
N LYS A 190 -21.49 6.51 21.77
CA LYS A 190 -21.65 7.69 22.64
C LYS A 190 -21.53 7.35 24.13
N PRO A 191 -20.42 6.71 24.57
CA PRO A 191 -20.23 6.38 25.99
C PRO A 191 -20.22 7.65 26.87
N ASN A 192 -20.99 7.61 27.96
CA ASN A 192 -21.04 8.67 28.98
C ASN A 192 -20.06 8.42 30.13
N ALA A 193 -19.91 7.16 30.56
CA ALA A 193 -18.90 6.68 31.51
C ALA A 193 -17.56 6.32 30.83
N VAL A 194 -16.52 6.07 31.63
CA VAL A 194 -15.18 5.64 31.15
C VAL A 194 -15.24 4.27 30.44
N LEU A 195 -16.09 3.36 30.91
CA LEU A 195 -16.46 2.14 30.21
C LEU A 195 -17.99 2.01 30.21
N GLN A 196 -18.60 1.83 29.04
CA GLN A 196 -20.03 1.56 28.88
C GLN A 196 -20.25 0.32 28.02
N ILE A 197 -21.06 -0.63 28.51
CA ILE A 197 -21.52 -1.81 27.77
C ILE A 197 -23.00 -1.61 27.47
N GLU A 198 -23.34 -1.51 26.19
CA GLU A 198 -24.71 -1.33 25.70
C GLU A 198 -25.09 -2.50 24.78
N ALA A 199 -26.22 -3.13 25.04
CA ALA A 199 -26.69 -4.28 24.28
C ALA A 199 -28.23 -4.32 24.28
N THR A 200 -28.83 -4.85 23.21
CA THR A 200 -30.29 -4.85 23.01
C THR A 200 -31.06 -5.77 23.95
N THR A 201 -30.40 -6.74 24.60
CA THR A 201 -31.06 -7.70 25.50
C THR A 201 -30.33 -7.94 26.83
N ASN A 202 -28.99 -7.92 26.87
CA ASN A 202 -28.21 -8.18 28.09
C ASN A 202 -26.85 -7.45 28.08
N SER A 203 -26.73 -6.35 28.84
CA SER A 203 -25.43 -5.69 29.11
C SER A 203 -24.73 -6.33 30.33
N ASN A 204 -24.11 -7.49 30.14
CA ASN A 204 -23.47 -8.25 31.22
C ASN A 204 -21.94 -8.12 31.21
N LEU A 205 -21.33 -7.94 32.39
CA LEU A 205 -19.90 -8.16 32.61
C LEU A 205 -19.70 -9.59 33.13
N LEU A 206 -19.34 -10.53 32.24
CA LEU A 206 -19.07 -11.92 32.61
C LEU A 206 -17.59 -12.13 32.93
N LEU A 207 -17.33 -12.86 34.01
CA LEU A 207 -16.00 -13.07 34.59
C LEU A 207 -15.76 -14.58 34.83
N SER A 208 -14.98 -15.23 33.95
CA SER A 208 -14.76 -16.69 33.96
C SER A 208 -13.29 -17.14 34.03
N GLY A 209 -13.01 -18.37 34.49
CA GLY A 209 -11.66 -18.89 34.74
C GLY A 209 -11.33 -18.97 36.23
N GLY A 210 -10.09 -18.61 36.62
CA GLY A 210 -9.65 -18.53 38.04
C GLY A 210 -10.29 -17.39 38.85
N THR A 211 -9.62 -16.87 39.88
CA THR A 211 -10.10 -15.77 40.75
C THR A 211 -10.63 -14.56 39.96
N LYS A 212 -11.63 -13.86 40.51
CA LYS A 212 -12.33 -12.72 39.88
C LYS A 212 -12.60 -11.60 40.87
N ASP A 213 -11.58 -10.77 41.03
CA ASP A 213 -11.59 -9.66 41.97
C ASP A 213 -12.02 -8.36 41.27
N LEU A 214 -13.05 -7.70 41.80
CA LEU A 214 -13.38 -6.32 41.45
C LEU A 214 -12.55 -5.38 42.32
N THR A 215 -11.35 -5.07 41.84
CA THR A 215 -10.33 -4.34 42.62
C THR A 215 -10.61 -2.83 42.63
N VAL A 216 -10.45 -2.21 43.80
CA VAL A 216 -10.33 -0.75 43.97
C VAL A 216 -8.99 -0.40 44.64
N PRO A 217 -8.38 0.75 44.34
CA PRO A 217 -7.16 1.21 44.99
C PRO A 217 -7.30 1.36 46.51
N ASN A 218 -6.18 1.21 47.24
CA ASN A 218 -6.17 1.45 48.69
C ASN A 218 -6.47 2.93 48.99
N GLY A 219 -7.50 3.17 49.82
CA GLY A 219 -8.02 4.51 50.10
C GLY A 219 -9.32 4.83 49.36
N GLU A 220 -9.70 4.04 48.36
CA GLU A 220 -10.93 4.23 47.56
C GLU A 220 -12.09 3.33 48.00
N VAL A 221 -13.26 3.56 47.41
CA VAL A 221 -14.52 2.85 47.71
C VAL A 221 -15.02 2.12 46.47
N LEU A 222 -15.46 0.88 46.64
CA LEU A 222 -16.18 0.19 45.57
C LEU A 222 -17.65 0.62 45.62
N GLN A 223 -18.20 1.09 44.49
CA GLN A 223 -19.59 1.55 44.39
C GLN A 223 -20.33 0.79 43.28
N VAL A 224 -21.59 0.46 43.55
CA VAL A 224 -22.55 -0.09 42.57
C VAL A 224 -23.81 0.76 42.62
N GLY A 225 -24.32 1.15 41.46
CA GLY A 225 -25.41 2.12 41.36
C GLY A 225 -25.92 2.31 39.94
N HIS A 226 -26.80 3.29 39.76
CA HIS A 226 -27.42 3.61 38.47
C HIS A 226 -26.92 4.96 37.97
N LEU A 227 -26.43 5.02 36.73
CA LEU A 227 -26.12 6.27 36.04
C LEU A 227 -27.34 6.74 35.26
N ASN A 228 -27.86 7.93 35.55
CA ASN A 228 -28.84 8.59 34.70
C ASN A 228 -28.10 9.16 33.48
N THR A 229 -28.27 8.49 32.34
CA THR A 229 -27.54 8.78 31.10
C THR A 229 -27.92 10.13 30.46
N SER A 230 -29.07 10.69 30.82
CA SER A 230 -29.57 11.98 30.29
C SER A 230 -28.98 13.21 30.96
N ASN A 231 -28.44 13.08 32.18
CA ASN A 231 -27.83 14.19 32.93
C ASN A 231 -26.50 13.83 33.62
N ASN A 232 -25.98 12.62 33.37
CA ASN A 232 -24.76 12.05 33.94
C ASN A 232 -24.72 11.96 35.48
N ALA A 233 -25.88 11.92 36.15
CA ALA A 233 -25.96 11.77 37.60
C ALA A 233 -25.92 10.30 38.04
N PHE A 234 -24.90 9.91 38.81
CA PHE A 234 -24.79 8.57 39.40
C PHE A 234 -25.51 8.51 40.76
N THR A 235 -26.39 7.53 40.93
CA THR A 235 -27.03 7.19 42.20
C THR A 235 -26.46 5.88 42.73
N GLU A 236 -25.61 5.97 43.76
CA GLU A 236 -25.13 4.81 44.51
C GLU A 236 -26.31 4.00 45.09
N ARG A 237 -26.19 2.68 45.09
CA ARG A 237 -27.15 1.76 45.73
C ARG A 237 -26.47 0.80 46.71
N LEU A 238 -25.21 0.45 46.46
CA LEU A 238 -24.39 -0.40 47.30
C LEU A 238 -22.95 0.13 47.28
N ARG A 239 -22.23 0.04 48.41
CA ARG A 239 -20.79 0.31 48.48
C ARG A 239 -20.01 -0.64 49.38
N VAL A 240 -18.74 -0.84 49.10
CA VAL A 240 -17.74 -1.22 50.12
C VAL A 240 -16.93 0.02 50.45
N ALA A 241 -17.02 0.48 51.70
CA ALA A 241 -16.26 1.61 52.20
C ALA A 241 -14.79 1.24 52.46
N VAL A 242 -13.91 2.26 52.57
CA VAL A 242 -12.45 2.09 52.74
C VAL A 242 -12.07 1.22 53.95
N ASN A 243 -12.91 1.18 54.98
CA ASN A 243 -12.75 0.36 56.19
C ASN A 243 -13.29 -1.08 56.05
N GLY A 244 -13.67 -1.50 54.84
CA GLY A 244 -14.28 -2.79 54.54
C GLY A 244 -15.67 -2.99 55.13
N ASN A 245 -16.46 -1.93 55.31
CA ASN A 245 -17.89 -2.02 55.65
C ASN A 245 -18.75 -2.00 54.37
N LEU A 246 -19.76 -2.86 54.30
CA LEU A 246 -20.74 -2.92 53.22
C LEU A 246 -21.95 -2.03 53.54
N GLY A 247 -22.26 -1.08 52.67
CA GLY A 247 -23.47 -0.26 52.74
C GLY A 247 -24.45 -0.59 51.61
N ILE A 248 -25.75 -0.59 51.89
CA ILE A 248 -26.83 -0.68 50.90
C ILE A 248 -27.85 0.43 51.21
N GLY A 249 -28.14 1.30 50.24
CA GLY A 249 -28.98 2.49 50.46
C GLY A 249 -28.37 3.59 51.35
N THR A 250 -27.20 3.34 51.97
CA THR A 250 -26.44 4.30 52.77
C THR A 250 -25.01 4.47 52.27
N THR A 251 -24.57 5.73 52.16
CA THR A 251 -23.20 6.09 51.77
C THR A 251 -22.19 6.05 52.93
N ASN A 252 -22.67 5.97 54.19
CA ASN A 252 -21.84 6.01 55.39
C ASN A 252 -22.12 4.79 56.31
N PRO A 253 -21.76 3.57 55.90
CA PRO A 253 -22.05 2.35 56.66
C PRO A 253 -21.29 2.32 58.00
N SER A 254 -22.05 2.46 59.08
CA SER A 254 -21.58 2.53 60.46
C SER A 254 -21.10 1.18 61.01
N GLN A 255 -21.63 0.07 60.47
CA GLN A 255 -21.30 -1.30 60.86
C GLN A 255 -20.88 -2.13 59.64
N LYS A 256 -20.49 -3.40 59.86
CA LYS A 256 -19.93 -4.27 58.80
C LYS A 256 -20.89 -4.53 57.64
N LEU A 257 -22.19 -4.56 57.92
CA LEU A 257 -23.28 -4.41 56.95
C LEU A 257 -24.24 -3.35 57.51
N ASP A 258 -24.61 -2.38 56.68
CA ASP A 258 -25.52 -1.29 57.02
C ASP A 258 -26.52 -1.11 55.86
N VAL A 259 -27.82 -1.04 56.15
CA VAL A 259 -28.90 -1.12 55.15
C VAL A 259 -30.04 -0.16 55.50
N ASN A 260 -30.46 0.64 54.51
CA ASN A 260 -31.51 1.66 54.63
C ASN A 260 -32.42 1.69 53.39
#